data_AF-A0A1X7IS74-F1
#
_entry.id   AF-A0A1X7IS74-F1
#
_cell.length_a   1.000
_cell.length_b   1.000
_cell.length_c   1.000
_cell.angle_alpha   90.00
_cell.angle_beta   90.00
_cell.angle_gamma   90.00
#
_symmetry.space_group_name_H-M   'P 1'
#
loop_
_entity.id
_entity.type
_entity.pdbx_description
1 polymer ?
#
loop_
_entity_poly.entity_id
_entity_poly.type
_entity_poly.pdbx_seq_one_letter_code
_entity_poly.pdbx_strand_id
1 'polypeptide(L)'
;MRIALPRFSSGVTVAIGALALLGTGALAVGAIGQLPPASAHNYLVSSTPEAGSVLTVLPSDFVITTNDVLLDFGGGSTGSAGALEVQGPDGLFYGDGCVTVAGPSISTAAALGPAGDYTVLWRVVSTDGHPVSNQFSFTWKPDAGQPASPGSTTAPVCPTAADASGDGASTGSASGSDSSSVAETSDEEFVSVLAWGGGALAAVAVAVGVTLFILRRPKLGAGSGSDSRSSSDI
;
A
#
# COMPACT_ATOMS: atom_id res chain seq x y z
N MET A 1 -73.36 54.73 -14.59
CA MET A 1 -72.77 53.79 -15.57
C MET A 1 -71.25 53.92 -15.55
N ARG A 2 -70.58 53.04 -14.80
CA ARG A 2 -69.13 52.79 -14.89
C ARG A 2 -68.93 51.30 -14.63
N ILE A 3 -68.37 50.63 -15.63
CA ILE A 3 -68.14 49.19 -15.72
C ILE A 3 -66.86 48.88 -14.91
N ALA A 4 -66.92 47.92 -13.99
CA ALA A 4 -65.75 47.38 -13.31
C ALA A 4 -65.55 45.92 -13.74
N LEU A 5 -64.44 45.65 -14.43
CA LEU A 5 -64.04 44.32 -14.90
C LEU A 5 -63.44 43.48 -13.76
N PRO A 6 -63.50 42.14 -13.87
CA PRO A 6 -62.96 41.21 -12.89
C PRO A 6 -61.42 41.17 -12.94
N ARG A 7 -60.80 41.04 -11.76
CA ARG A 7 -59.37 40.66 -11.64
C ARG A 7 -59.27 39.21 -11.21
N PHE A 8 -58.92 38.34 -12.15
CA PHE A 8 -58.44 37.00 -11.86
C PHE A 8 -57.02 37.11 -11.28
N SER A 9 -56.83 36.59 -10.07
CA SER A 9 -55.51 36.35 -9.48
C SER A 9 -55.05 34.96 -9.89
N SER A 10 -54.10 34.89 -10.81
CA SER A 10 -53.38 33.67 -11.17
C SER A 10 -52.31 33.37 -10.10
N GLY A 11 -52.65 32.53 -9.13
CA GLY A 11 -51.69 31.91 -8.23
C GLY A 11 -51.17 30.61 -8.83
N VAL A 12 -50.17 30.72 -9.71
CA VAL A 12 -49.46 29.59 -10.31
C VAL A 12 -48.72 28.80 -9.24
N THR A 13 -49.04 27.51 -9.18
CA THR A 13 -48.23 26.38 -8.74
C THR A 13 -46.72 26.59 -8.81
N VAL A 14 -46.06 26.73 -7.65
CA VAL A 14 -44.65 26.35 -7.47
C VAL A 14 -44.47 25.82 -6.04
N ALA A 15 -44.77 24.54 -5.81
CA ALA A 15 -44.41 23.88 -4.55
C ALA A 15 -44.19 22.36 -4.73
N ILE A 16 -43.66 21.95 -5.89
CA ILE A 16 -43.21 20.56 -6.10
C ILE A 16 -41.84 20.60 -6.78
N GLY A 17 -40.85 21.19 -6.10
CA GLY A 17 -39.47 21.24 -6.57
C GLY A 17 -38.43 20.85 -5.52
N ALA A 18 -38.86 20.50 -4.30
CA ALA A 18 -37.94 20.26 -3.18
C ALA A 18 -37.81 18.77 -2.78
N LEU A 19 -38.59 17.86 -3.36
CA LEU A 19 -38.60 16.44 -2.98
C LEU A 19 -37.97 15.47 -3.99
N ALA A 20 -37.38 15.97 -5.09
CA ALA A 20 -36.71 15.12 -6.09
C ALA A 20 -35.17 15.10 -5.95
N LEU A 21 -34.58 15.97 -5.14
CA LEU A 21 -33.12 16.08 -4.96
C LEU A 21 -32.56 15.25 -3.80
N LEU A 22 -33.41 14.66 -2.96
CA LEU A 22 -32.98 13.86 -1.80
C LEU A 22 -32.94 12.34 -2.05
N GLY A 23 -33.62 11.84 -3.08
CA GLY A 23 -33.68 10.41 -3.39
C GLY A 23 -32.49 9.88 -4.20
N THR A 24 -31.88 10.72 -5.04
CA THR A 24 -30.74 10.33 -5.90
C THR A 24 -29.39 10.37 -5.17
N GLY A 25 -29.24 11.16 -4.11
CA GLY A 25 -28.01 11.21 -3.30
C GLY A 25 -27.76 9.94 -2.47
N ALA A 26 -28.82 9.33 -1.93
CA ALA A 26 -28.70 8.16 -1.04
C ALA A 26 -28.27 6.87 -1.79
N LEU A 27 -28.65 6.72 -3.06
CA LEU A 27 -28.27 5.56 -3.87
C LEU A 27 -26.82 5.64 -4.39
N ALA A 28 -26.26 6.84 -4.53
CA ALA A 28 -24.86 7.02 -4.95
C ALA A 28 -23.86 6.71 -3.83
N VAL A 29 -24.21 6.97 -2.56
CA VAL A 29 -23.31 6.72 -1.42
C VAL A 29 -23.22 5.22 -1.06
N GLY A 30 -24.26 4.43 -1.35
CA GLY A 30 -24.25 2.98 -1.08
C GLY A 30 -23.36 2.14 -2.01
N ALA A 31 -22.95 2.69 -3.16
CA ALA A 31 -22.12 1.96 -4.13
C ALA A 31 -20.61 2.01 -3.81
N ILE A 32 -20.16 2.97 -2.99
CA ILE A 32 -18.72 3.19 -2.72
C ILE A 32 -18.16 2.22 -1.67
N GLY A 33 -19.02 1.61 -0.85
CA GLY A 33 -18.62 0.72 0.25
C GLY A 33 -18.32 -0.73 -0.14
N GLN A 34 -18.36 -1.07 -1.43
CA GLN A 34 -18.17 -2.44 -1.93
C GLN A 34 -16.89 -2.62 -2.74
N LEU A 35 -16.01 -1.60 -2.82
CA LEU A 35 -14.71 -1.82 -3.42
C LEU A 35 -13.88 -2.67 -2.44
N PRO A 36 -13.31 -3.80 -2.89
CA PRO A 36 -12.32 -4.51 -2.08
C PRO A 36 -11.20 -3.52 -1.71
N PRO A 37 -10.59 -3.67 -0.52
CA PRO A 37 -9.41 -2.88 -0.19
C PRO A 37 -8.42 -3.03 -1.35
N ALA A 38 -7.96 -1.92 -1.92
CA ALA A 38 -6.89 -1.94 -2.90
C ALA A 38 -5.67 -2.54 -2.18
N SER A 39 -5.32 -3.79 -2.51
CA SER A 39 -4.11 -4.42 -2.00
C SER A 39 -2.94 -3.79 -2.73
N ALA A 40 -2.27 -2.85 -2.06
CA ALA A 40 -1.10 -2.15 -2.61
C ALA A 40 0.18 -3.01 -2.56
N HIS A 41 0.13 -4.15 -1.86
CA HIS A 41 1.30 -4.98 -1.63
C HIS A 41 1.40 -6.09 -2.67
N ASN A 42 2.57 -6.23 -3.28
CA ASN A 42 2.87 -7.35 -4.14
C ASN A 42 2.85 -8.67 -3.37
N TYR A 43 2.32 -9.73 -3.96
CA TYR A 43 2.38 -11.11 -3.50
C TYR A 43 2.72 -12.05 -4.66
N LEU A 44 3.22 -13.25 -4.35
CA LEU A 44 3.57 -14.26 -5.35
C LEU A 44 2.32 -14.71 -6.12
N VAL A 45 2.34 -14.55 -7.45
CA VAL A 45 1.30 -15.07 -8.36
C VAL A 45 1.76 -16.36 -9.04
N SER A 46 3.01 -16.39 -9.51
CA SER A 46 3.59 -17.57 -10.14
C SER A 46 5.11 -17.58 -10.02
N SER A 47 5.70 -18.77 -10.09
CA SER A 47 7.15 -18.94 -10.10
C SER A 47 7.60 -20.01 -11.10
N THR A 48 8.82 -19.89 -11.59
CA THR A 48 9.59 -20.94 -12.24
C THR A 48 10.87 -21.12 -11.43
N PRO A 49 11.09 -22.29 -10.79
CA PRO A 49 10.20 -23.45 -10.72
C PRO A 49 8.89 -23.14 -9.99
N GLU A 50 7.83 -23.89 -10.27
CA GLU A 50 6.58 -23.75 -9.51
C GLU A 50 6.80 -24.17 -8.05
N ALA A 51 6.20 -23.44 -7.10
CA ALA A 51 6.28 -23.78 -5.69
C ALA A 51 5.74 -25.20 -5.41
N GLY A 52 6.55 -26.02 -4.74
CA GLY A 52 6.26 -27.41 -4.43
C GLY A 52 6.44 -28.38 -5.60
N SER A 53 6.88 -27.92 -6.76
CA SER A 53 7.07 -28.77 -7.94
C SER A 53 8.33 -29.63 -7.86
N VAL A 54 8.37 -30.67 -8.69
CA VAL A 54 9.57 -31.45 -8.98
C VAL A 54 10.12 -31.01 -10.33
N LEU A 55 11.37 -30.57 -10.35
CA LEU A 55 12.08 -30.13 -11.55
C LEU A 55 13.11 -31.20 -11.95
N THR A 56 13.18 -31.56 -13.23
CA THR A 56 14.18 -32.52 -13.76
C THR A 56 15.11 -31.92 -14.82
N VAL A 57 14.68 -30.82 -15.46
CA VAL A 57 15.44 -30.05 -16.43
C VAL A 57 15.67 -28.65 -15.87
N LEU A 58 16.92 -28.17 -15.91
CA LEU A 58 17.26 -26.84 -15.44
C LEU A 58 16.75 -25.80 -16.45
N PRO A 59 15.89 -24.83 -16.06
CA PRO A 59 15.51 -23.73 -16.94
C PRO A 59 16.71 -22.80 -17.18
N SER A 60 16.58 -21.81 -18.08
CA SER A 60 17.60 -20.76 -18.21
C SER A 60 17.65 -19.87 -16.97
N ASP A 61 16.47 -19.52 -16.45
CA ASP A 61 16.29 -18.55 -15.38
C ASP A 61 15.26 -19.06 -14.38
N PHE A 62 15.46 -18.69 -13.13
CA PHE A 62 14.40 -18.71 -12.14
C PHE A 62 13.67 -17.38 -12.16
N VAL A 63 12.35 -17.43 -12.13
CA VAL A 63 11.48 -16.27 -12.30
C VAL A 63 10.39 -16.29 -11.25
N ILE A 64 10.16 -15.14 -10.63
CA ILE A 64 9.04 -14.90 -9.73
C ILE A 64 8.22 -13.77 -10.32
N THR A 65 6.92 -13.98 -10.41
CA THR A 65 5.96 -12.96 -10.87
C THR A 65 4.98 -12.66 -9.76
N THR A 66 4.76 -11.38 -9.54
CA THR A 66 3.83 -10.87 -8.54
C THR A 66 2.57 -10.29 -9.19
N ASN A 67 1.59 -9.90 -8.38
CA ASN A 67 0.30 -9.41 -8.88
C ASN A 67 0.32 -7.98 -9.44
N ASP A 68 1.40 -7.23 -9.24
CA ASP A 68 1.55 -5.86 -9.75
C ASP A 68 3.01 -5.59 -10.15
N VAL A 69 3.27 -4.43 -10.75
CA VAL A 69 4.61 -3.99 -11.15
C VAL A 69 5.51 -3.82 -9.93
N LEU A 70 6.77 -4.17 -10.08
CA LEU A 70 7.83 -3.98 -9.09
C LEU A 70 8.55 -2.66 -9.34
N LEU A 71 9.03 -2.05 -8.26
CA LEU A 71 9.91 -0.89 -8.37
C LEU A 71 11.26 -1.32 -8.95
N ASP A 72 11.70 -0.63 -9.99
CA ASP A 72 13.01 -0.80 -10.62
C ASP A 72 13.75 0.53 -10.56
N PHE A 73 14.91 0.55 -9.88
CA PHE A 73 15.73 1.76 -9.74
C PHE A 73 16.61 2.02 -10.97
N GLY A 74 16.62 1.12 -11.95
CA GLY A 74 17.61 1.14 -13.02
C GLY A 74 19.01 0.79 -12.50
N GLY A 75 19.85 0.22 -13.37
CA GLY A 75 21.19 -0.25 -12.98
C GLY A 75 21.54 -1.66 -13.49
N GLY A 76 20.63 -2.29 -14.23
CA GLY A 76 20.83 -3.68 -14.68
C GLY A 76 20.92 -4.63 -13.49
N SER A 77 21.60 -5.76 -13.65
CA SER A 77 21.58 -6.83 -12.66
C SER A 77 22.22 -6.49 -11.29
N THR A 78 22.90 -5.35 -11.20
CA THR A 78 23.76 -4.95 -10.06
C THR A 78 23.14 -3.88 -9.16
N GLY A 79 21.95 -3.37 -9.49
CA GLY A 79 21.28 -2.26 -8.77
C GLY A 79 19.77 -2.44 -8.57
N SER A 80 19.24 -3.62 -8.85
CA SER A 80 17.82 -3.94 -8.77
C SER A 80 17.27 -3.82 -7.34
N ALA A 81 16.01 -3.39 -7.19
CA ALA A 81 15.32 -3.25 -5.90
C ALA A 81 14.98 -4.59 -5.21
N GLY A 82 15.65 -5.68 -5.57
CA GLY A 82 15.30 -7.02 -5.13
C GLY A 82 16.48 -7.96 -4.98
N ALA A 83 16.20 -9.12 -4.41
CA ALA A 83 17.13 -10.23 -4.22
C ALA A 83 16.37 -11.54 -4.44
N LEU A 84 17.06 -12.52 -5.03
CA LEU A 84 16.57 -13.87 -5.23
C LEU A 84 17.72 -14.83 -4.89
N GLU A 85 17.57 -15.56 -3.79
CA GLU A 85 18.56 -16.47 -3.25
C GLU A 85 18.05 -17.91 -3.36
N VAL A 86 18.91 -18.81 -3.84
CA VAL A 86 18.59 -20.23 -3.97
C VAL A 86 19.51 -21.04 -3.08
N GLN A 87 18.94 -21.70 -2.09
CA GLN A 87 19.67 -22.55 -1.14
C GLN A 87 19.36 -24.02 -1.40
N GLY A 88 20.41 -24.83 -1.53
CA GLY A 88 20.31 -26.27 -1.78
C GLY A 88 20.25 -27.14 -0.53
N PRO A 89 20.09 -28.46 -0.71
CA PRO A 89 19.95 -29.44 0.38
C PRO A 89 21.22 -29.62 1.22
N ASP A 90 22.36 -29.15 0.71
CA ASP A 90 23.67 -29.12 1.36
C ASP A 90 23.92 -27.84 2.16
N GLY A 91 22.95 -26.91 2.18
CA GLY A 91 23.05 -25.62 2.84
C GLY A 91 23.83 -24.56 2.05
N LEU A 92 24.33 -24.90 0.85
CA LEU A 92 25.04 -23.97 -0.02
C LEU A 92 24.06 -23.12 -0.83
N PHE A 93 24.52 -21.93 -1.21
CA PHE A 93 23.84 -21.02 -2.10
C PHE A 93 24.25 -21.24 -3.55
N TYR A 94 23.30 -21.12 -4.46
CA TYR A 94 23.49 -21.32 -5.89
C TYR A 94 23.03 -20.08 -6.67
N GLY A 95 23.85 -19.68 -7.64
CA GLY A 95 23.66 -18.47 -8.44
C GLY A 95 24.81 -17.48 -8.25
N ASP A 96 24.74 -16.36 -8.95
CA ASP A 96 25.73 -15.27 -8.92
C ASP A 96 25.23 -14.04 -8.14
N GLY A 97 24.01 -14.11 -7.59
CA GLY A 97 23.38 -13.01 -6.85
C GLY A 97 22.87 -11.88 -7.74
N CYS A 98 23.01 -11.99 -9.07
CA CYS A 98 22.51 -11.02 -10.02
C CYS A 98 21.02 -11.25 -10.30
N VAL A 99 20.24 -10.17 -10.30
CA VAL A 99 18.79 -10.25 -10.55
C VAL A 99 18.34 -9.17 -11.52
N THR A 100 17.41 -9.51 -12.41
CA THR A 100 16.73 -8.55 -13.29
C THR A 100 15.31 -8.34 -12.79
N VAL A 101 14.89 -7.08 -12.69
CA VAL A 101 13.49 -6.71 -12.44
C VAL A 101 12.89 -6.20 -13.74
N ALA A 102 11.74 -6.73 -14.14
CA ALA A 102 11.03 -6.33 -15.34
C ALA A 102 9.52 -6.42 -15.12
N GLY A 103 8.86 -5.25 -15.05
CA GLY A 103 7.44 -5.18 -14.77
C GLY A 103 7.10 -5.87 -13.43
N PRO A 104 6.20 -6.87 -13.41
CA PRO A 104 5.82 -7.58 -12.18
C PRO A 104 6.79 -8.69 -11.75
N SER A 105 7.89 -8.88 -12.48
CA SER A 105 8.74 -10.06 -12.35
C SER A 105 10.17 -9.73 -11.92
N ILE A 106 10.75 -10.63 -11.13
CA ILE A 106 12.17 -10.69 -10.80
C ILE A 106 12.74 -12.03 -11.27
N SER A 107 13.94 -12.02 -11.86
CA SER A 107 14.59 -13.23 -12.37
C SER A 107 16.09 -13.28 -12.08
N THR A 108 16.64 -14.48 -12.02
CA THR A 108 18.09 -14.76 -11.94
C THR A 108 18.44 -15.96 -12.79
N ALA A 109 19.68 -16.06 -13.26
CA ALA A 109 20.16 -17.22 -14.01
C ALA A 109 20.08 -18.48 -13.13
N ALA A 110 19.54 -19.56 -13.67
CA ALA A 110 19.35 -20.79 -12.92
C ALA A 110 20.69 -21.50 -12.70
N ALA A 111 21.00 -21.80 -11.45
CA ALA A 111 22.12 -22.65 -11.06
C ALA A 111 21.67 -23.56 -9.93
N LEU A 112 22.01 -24.85 -10.02
CA LEU A 112 21.73 -25.86 -8.99
C LEU A 112 22.92 -26.81 -8.87
N GLY A 113 23.07 -27.45 -7.71
CA GLY A 113 24.07 -28.47 -7.44
C GLY A 113 23.43 -29.85 -7.30
N PRO A 114 23.58 -30.52 -6.13
CA PRO A 114 23.10 -31.88 -5.93
C PRO A 114 21.57 -31.96 -5.98
N ALA A 115 21.06 -33.15 -6.29
CA ALA A 115 19.64 -33.46 -6.21
C ALA A 115 19.13 -33.33 -4.76
N GLY A 116 17.88 -32.88 -4.61
CA GLY A 116 17.24 -32.71 -3.30
C GLY A 116 16.31 -31.51 -3.25
N ASP A 117 15.90 -31.12 -2.04
CA ASP A 117 14.98 -30.01 -1.84
C ASP A 117 15.75 -28.68 -1.79
N TYR A 118 15.27 -27.73 -2.58
CA TYR A 118 15.79 -26.37 -2.65
C TYR A 118 14.79 -25.40 -2.05
N THR A 119 15.30 -24.34 -1.45
CA THR A 119 14.52 -23.20 -0.98
C THR A 119 14.91 -21.97 -1.79
N VAL A 120 13.90 -21.28 -2.33
CA VAL A 120 14.04 -19.98 -2.98
C VAL A 120 13.54 -18.93 -2.00
N LEU A 121 14.43 -18.04 -1.58
CA LEU A 121 14.10 -16.85 -0.81
C LEU A 121 14.12 -15.66 -1.76
N TRP A 122 13.14 -14.77 -1.63
CA TRP A 122 13.09 -13.59 -2.47
C TRP A 122 12.60 -12.37 -1.71
N ARG A 123 13.06 -11.22 -2.18
CA ARG A 123 12.64 -9.91 -1.70
C ARG A 123 12.58 -8.94 -2.87
N VAL A 124 11.57 -8.10 -2.91
CA VAL A 124 11.36 -7.05 -3.91
C VAL A 124 10.80 -5.80 -3.22
N VAL A 125 10.75 -4.69 -3.94
CA VAL A 125 10.05 -3.47 -3.51
C VAL A 125 8.88 -3.24 -4.46
N SER A 126 7.69 -3.12 -3.89
CA SER A 126 6.47 -2.79 -4.63
C SER A 126 6.54 -1.32 -5.12
N THR A 127 5.77 -0.93 -6.13
CA THR A 127 5.79 0.47 -6.63
C THR A 127 5.32 1.51 -5.59
N ASP A 128 4.65 1.09 -4.53
CA ASP A 128 4.27 1.93 -3.39
C ASP A 128 5.41 2.13 -2.37
N GLY A 129 6.59 1.54 -2.63
CA GLY A 129 7.79 1.65 -1.81
C GLY A 129 7.91 0.61 -0.69
N HIS A 130 6.92 -0.27 -0.48
CA HIS A 130 7.00 -1.28 0.57
C HIS A 130 7.84 -2.49 0.13
N PRO A 131 8.84 -2.90 0.94
CA PRO A 131 9.54 -4.15 0.70
C PRO A 131 8.62 -5.34 1.01
N VAL A 132 8.65 -6.33 0.12
CA VAL A 132 7.95 -7.61 0.27
C VAL A 132 9.00 -8.71 0.20
N SER A 133 8.93 -9.67 1.11
CA SER A 133 9.74 -10.88 1.08
C SER A 133 8.90 -12.12 1.32
N ASN A 134 9.30 -13.22 0.70
CA ASN A 134 8.70 -14.53 0.93
C ASN A 134 9.69 -15.64 0.54
N GLN A 135 9.28 -16.89 0.70
CA GLN A 135 10.04 -18.05 0.25
C GLN A 135 9.11 -19.15 -0.26
N PHE A 136 9.64 -20.04 -1.08
CA PHE A 136 9.01 -21.30 -1.45
C PHE A 136 10.08 -22.38 -1.68
N SER A 137 9.65 -23.63 -1.77
CA SER A 137 10.56 -24.76 -2.01
C SER A 137 10.18 -25.51 -3.28
N PHE A 138 11.13 -26.21 -3.88
CA PHE A 138 10.91 -27.17 -4.98
C PHE A 138 11.92 -28.32 -4.84
N THR A 139 11.63 -29.46 -5.45
CA THR A 139 12.53 -30.62 -5.44
C THR A 139 13.27 -30.74 -6.78
N TRP A 140 14.59 -30.82 -6.75
CA TRP A 140 15.44 -31.06 -7.91
C TRP A 140 15.77 -32.54 -8.05
N LYS A 141 15.40 -33.14 -9.19
CA LYS A 141 15.71 -34.52 -9.59
C LYS A 141 16.31 -34.51 -11.01
N PRO A 142 17.58 -34.11 -11.17
CA PRO A 142 18.20 -33.89 -12.47
C PRO A 142 18.10 -35.13 -13.35
N ASP A 143 17.68 -34.94 -14.60
CA ASP A 143 17.91 -35.92 -15.65
C ASP A 143 19.42 -36.05 -15.93
N ALA A 144 19.82 -37.18 -16.53
CA ALA A 144 21.23 -37.40 -16.85
C ALA A 144 21.77 -36.31 -17.79
N GLY A 145 22.93 -35.73 -17.44
CA GLY A 145 23.60 -34.69 -18.24
C GLY A 145 23.20 -33.25 -17.92
N GLN A 146 22.32 -33.01 -16.94
CA GLN A 146 22.08 -31.66 -16.43
C GLN A 146 23.36 -31.07 -15.81
N PRO A 147 23.65 -29.78 -16.04
CA PRO A 147 24.83 -29.12 -15.45
C PRO A 147 24.67 -29.01 -13.94
N ALA A 148 25.79 -29.11 -13.22
CA ALA A 148 25.87 -28.89 -11.79
C ALA A 148 26.81 -27.73 -11.48
N SER A 149 26.42 -26.88 -10.54
CA SER A 149 27.20 -25.76 -10.02
C SER A 149 27.85 -26.14 -8.68
N PRO A 150 29.05 -25.63 -8.34
CA PRO A 150 29.74 -25.97 -7.09
C PRO A 150 29.12 -25.38 -5.82
N GLY A 151 28.21 -24.40 -5.93
CA GLY A 151 27.62 -23.70 -4.79
C GLY A 151 28.59 -22.79 -4.01
N SER A 152 28.07 -22.02 -3.06
CA SER A 152 28.83 -21.12 -2.19
C SER A 152 28.36 -21.23 -0.73
N THR A 153 29.28 -21.10 0.23
CA THR A 153 28.94 -21.09 1.67
C THR A 153 28.31 -19.77 2.13
N THR A 154 28.39 -18.74 1.30
CA THR A 154 27.84 -17.40 1.57
C THR A 154 26.87 -17.02 0.45
N ALA A 155 25.78 -16.34 0.80
CA ALA A 155 24.84 -15.81 -0.19
C ALA A 155 25.59 -14.94 -1.22
N PRO A 156 25.47 -15.24 -2.52
CA PRO A 156 26.20 -14.51 -3.56
C PRO A 156 25.64 -13.10 -3.70
N VAL A 157 26.53 -12.15 -4.00
CA VAL A 157 26.18 -10.77 -4.35
C VAL A 157 26.56 -10.54 -5.81
N CYS A 158 25.71 -9.83 -6.55
CA CYS A 158 26.01 -9.55 -7.95
C CYS A 158 27.34 -8.79 -8.07
N PRO A 159 28.34 -9.32 -8.78
CA PRO A 159 29.64 -8.67 -8.88
C PRO A 159 29.50 -7.29 -9.51
N THR A 160 30.10 -6.29 -8.88
CA THR A 160 30.25 -4.97 -9.50
C THR A 160 31.50 -4.94 -10.37
N ALA A 161 31.59 -4.00 -11.30
CA ALA A 161 32.77 -3.86 -12.17
C ALA A 161 34.10 -3.67 -11.40
N ALA A 162 34.04 -3.30 -10.10
CA ALA A 162 35.20 -3.21 -9.22
C ALA A 162 35.66 -4.57 -8.68
N ASP A 163 34.80 -5.58 -8.62
CA ASP A 163 35.10 -6.91 -8.04
C ASP A 163 35.83 -7.85 -9.03
N ALA A 164 35.87 -7.50 -10.32
CA ALA A 164 36.60 -8.27 -11.34
C ALA A 164 38.14 -8.11 -11.26
N SER A 165 38.66 -7.43 -10.24
CA SER A 165 40.09 -7.21 -10.03
C SER A 165 40.42 -7.19 -8.54
N GLY A 166 40.74 -8.35 -7.94
CA GLY A 166 41.28 -8.34 -6.57
C GLY A 166 41.41 -9.68 -5.87
N ASP A 167 42.46 -10.43 -6.23
CA ASP A 167 43.18 -11.25 -5.24
C ASP A 167 44.27 -10.33 -4.65
N GLY A 168 44.16 -9.97 -3.38
CA GLY A 168 45.13 -9.07 -2.75
C GLY A 168 44.63 -8.36 -1.50
N ALA A 169 44.92 -8.94 -0.34
CA ALA A 169 44.79 -8.28 0.95
C ALA A 169 45.53 -6.93 0.98
N SER A 170 44.90 -5.90 1.56
CA SER A 170 45.62 -4.82 2.23
C SER A 170 44.78 -4.18 3.32
N THR A 171 45.33 -4.31 4.53
CA THR A 171 45.02 -3.51 5.72
C THR A 171 45.20 -2.02 5.42
N GLY A 172 44.16 -1.23 5.64
CA GLY A 172 44.19 0.22 5.58
C GLY A 172 43.31 0.83 6.65
N SER A 173 43.88 1.04 7.83
CA SER A 173 43.29 1.86 8.89
C SER A 173 43.27 3.32 8.43
N ALA A 174 42.09 3.95 8.46
CA ALA A 174 41.96 5.41 8.39
C ALA A 174 40.93 5.85 9.44
N SER A 175 41.47 6.34 10.54
CA SER A 175 40.78 7.19 11.50
C SER A 175 40.46 8.52 10.82
N GLY A 176 39.20 8.94 10.90
CA GLY A 176 38.72 10.23 10.43
C GLY A 176 37.53 10.64 11.28
N SER A 177 37.82 11.32 12.39
CA SER A 177 36.83 12.07 13.15
C SER A 177 36.27 13.18 12.28
N ASP A 178 34.95 13.28 12.18
CA ASP A 178 34.32 14.58 11.99
C ASP A 178 32.99 14.68 12.71
N SER A 179 32.92 15.73 13.52
CA SER A 179 31.80 16.14 14.34
C SER A 179 30.56 16.41 13.49
N SER A 180 29.44 15.80 13.83
CA SER A 180 28.13 16.31 13.42
C SER A 180 27.50 17.01 14.63
N SER A 181 27.56 18.33 14.59
CA SER A 181 26.77 19.22 15.41
C SER A 181 25.28 18.92 15.22
N VAL A 182 24.59 18.66 16.32
CA VAL A 182 23.12 18.67 16.36
C VAL A 182 22.69 20.12 16.18
N ALA A 183 22.16 20.46 15.01
CA ALA A 183 21.40 21.68 14.83
C ALA A 183 20.02 21.44 15.44
N GLU A 184 19.83 21.97 16.65
CA GLU A 184 18.52 22.20 17.25
C GLU A 184 17.64 22.97 16.24
N THR A 185 16.61 22.33 15.73
CA THR A 185 15.56 23.02 14.98
C THR A 185 14.65 23.70 15.98
N SER A 186 14.73 25.02 16.02
CA SER A 186 13.96 25.94 16.85
C SER A 186 12.46 25.65 16.85
N ASP A 187 11.84 25.81 18.02
CA ASP A 187 10.43 25.62 18.38
C ASP A 187 9.40 26.51 17.62
N GLU A 188 9.74 27.01 16.44
CA GLU A 188 9.04 28.12 15.78
C GLU A 188 8.25 27.68 14.53
N GLU A 189 8.54 26.50 13.98
CA GLU A 189 7.79 25.95 12.83
C GLU A 189 6.65 25.00 13.20
N PHE A 190 6.59 24.50 14.44
CA PHE A 190 5.52 23.59 14.89
C PHE A 190 4.15 24.30 15.04
N VAL A 191 4.13 25.62 15.23
CA VAL A 191 2.89 26.42 15.30
C VAL A 191 2.28 26.72 13.92
N SER A 192 3.05 26.64 12.83
CA SER A 192 2.58 26.90 11.47
C SER A 192 1.77 25.73 10.88
N VAL A 193 2.16 24.49 11.20
CA VAL A 193 1.45 23.27 10.76
C VAL A 193 0.09 23.11 11.45
N LEU A 194 -0.04 23.55 12.71
CA LEU A 194 -1.32 23.55 13.44
C LEU A 194 -2.33 24.59 12.89
N ALA A 195 -1.86 25.65 12.23
CA ALA A 195 -2.74 26.70 11.71
C ALA A 195 -3.55 26.27 10.48
N TRP A 196 -3.06 25.34 9.65
CA TRP A 196 -3.79 24.85 8.47
C TRP A 196 -4.50 23.50 8.70
N GLY A 197 -3.98 22.65 9.59
CA GLY A 197 -4.65 21.39 9.96
C GLY A 197 -5.86 21.56 10.90
N GLY A 198 -5.82 22.56 11.80
CA GLY A 198 -6.88 22.80 12.78
C GLY A 198 -8.18 23.34 12.19
N GLY A 199 -8.11 24.12 11.11
CA GLY A 199 -9.29 24.74 10.48
C GLY A 199 -10.24 23.75 9.83
N ALA A 200 -9.70 22.71 9.17
CA ALA A 200 -10.52 21.68 8.53
C ALA A 200 -11.26 20.81 9.55
N LEU A 201 -10.60 20.45 10.65
CA LEU A 201 -11.20 19.62 11.71
C LEU A 201 -12.29 20.39 12.48
N ALA A 202 -12.08 21.70 12.70
CA ALA A 202 -13.07 22.58 13.33
C ALA A 202 -14.31 22.77 12.46
N ALA A 203 -14.16 22.94 11.14
CA ALA A 203 -15.28 23.07 10.21
C ALA A 203 -16.17 21.82 10.19
N VAL A 204 -15.56 20.62 10.20
CA VAL A 204 -16.29 19.35 10.27
C VAL A 204 -17.03 19.21 11.60
N ALA A 205 -16.40 19.55 12.73
CA ALA A 205 -17.04 19.49 14.04
C ALA A 205 -18.25 20.45 14.15
N VAL A 206 -18.14 21.66 13.60
CA VAL A 206 -19.24 22.64 13.57
C VAL A 206 -20.37 22.13 12.69
N ALA A 207 -20.08 21.59 11.50
CA ALA A 207 -21.10 21.02 10.62
C ALA A 207 -21.87 19.88 11.33
N VAL A 208 -21.16 18.95 11.98
CA VAL A 208 -21.79 17.86 12.74
C VAL A 208 -22.63 18.40 13.91
N GLY A 209 -22.11 19.37 14.66
CA GLY A 209 -22.82 20.00 15.78
C GLY A 209 -24.10 20.71 15.36
N VAL A 210 -24.07 21.48 14.27
CA VAL A 210 -25.25 22.16 13.71
C VAL A 210 -26.28 21.14 13.24
N THR A 211 -25.84 20.06 12.59
CA THR A 211 -26.72 18.99 12.11
C THR A 211 -27.44 18.32 13.29
N LEU A 212 -26.70 17.96 14.34
CA LEU A 212 -27.27 17.36 15.55
C LEU A 212 -28.19 18.32 16.32
N PHE A 213 -27.91 19.62 16.32
CA PHE A 213 -28.76 20.63 16.95
C PHE A 213 -30.09 20.83 16.21
N ILE A 214 -30.08 20.80 14.88
CA ILE A 214 -31.29 20.86 14.05
C ILE A 214 -32.15 19.61 14.27
N LEU A 215 -31.52 18.44 14.36
CA LEU A 215 -32.21 17.16 14.63
C LEU A 215 -32.73 17.06 16.08
N ARG A 216 -32.16 17.82 17.02
CA ARG A 216 -32.54 17.81 18.44
C ARG A 216 -33.66 18.77 18.83
N ARG A 217 -34.24 19.55 17.92
CA ARG A 217 -35.33 20.47 18.29
C ARG A 217 -36.49 19.67 18.91
N PRO A 218 -36.78 19.83 20.22
CA PRO A 218 -37.90 19.13 20.82
C PRO A 218 -39.19 19.71 20.22
N LYS A 219 -40.11 18.83 19.82
CA LYS A 219 -41.47 19.23 19.51
C LYS A 219 -42.05 19.84 20.78
N LEU A 220 -42.21 21.17 20.81
CA LEU A 220 -42.97 21.86 21.84
C LEU A 220 -44.41 21.35 21.75
N GLY A 221 -44.73 20.40 22.62
CA GLY A 221 -46.08 19.88 22.79
C GLY A 221 -46.98 20.98 23.31
N ALA A 222 -47.97 21.34 22.50
CA ALA A 222 -49.18 22.00 22.97
C ALA A 222 -49.87 21.08 24.00
N GLY A 223 -50.22 21.64 25.15
CA GLY A 223 -50.86 20.90 26.26
C GLY A 223 -51.63 21.85 27.18
N SER A 224 -52.85 22.14 26.76
CA SER A 224 -53.98 22.78 27.46
C SER A 224 -54.31 22.17 28.84
N GLY A 225 -54.88 23.00 29.73
CA GLY A 225 -55.79 22.60 30.83
C GLY A 225 -55.26 22.96 32.22
N SER A 226 -55.63 24.09 32.83
CA SER A 226 -56.89 24.46 33.51
C SER A 226 -57.04 23.90 34.94
N ASP A 227 -57.46 24.83 35.81
CA ASP A 227 -58.08 24.67 37.13
C ASP A 227 -57.17 24.51 38.35
N SER A 228 -57.45 25.06 39.54
CA SER A 228 -58.18 26.24 40.05
C SER A 228 -58.05 26.20 41.60
N ARG A 229 -58.20 27.36 42.27
CA ARG A 229 -58.49 27.56 43.74
C ARG A 229 -57.35 27.26 44.73
N SER A 230 -57.20 27.87 45.90
CA SER A 230 -57.80 28.99 46.68
C SER A 230 -56.92 29.08 47.96
N SER A 231 -56.41 30.23 48.40
CA SER A 231 -56.77 30.97 49.64
C SER A 231 -55.48 31.71 50.06
N SER A 232 -55.43 33.04 50.21
CA SER A 232 -55.97 33.89 51.28
C SER A 232 -55.28 33.70 52.64
N ASP A 233 -54.76 34.82 53.16
CA ASP A 233 -54.22 35.11 54.51
C ASP A 233 -52.79 34.57 54.77
N ILE A 234 -51.80 35.37 55.19
CA ILE A 234 -51.77 36.49 56.15
C ILE A 234 -50.63 37.48 55.83
#